data_AF-A0A150QKM9-F1
#
_entry.id   AF-A0A150QKM9-F1
#
_cell.length_a   1.000
_cell.length_b   1.000
_cell.length_c   1.000
_cell.angle_alpha   90.00
_cell.angle_beta   90.00
_cell.angle_gamma   90.00
#
_symmetry.space_group_name_H-M   'P 1'
#
loop_
_entity.id
_entity.type
_entity.pdbx_description
1 polymer ?
#
loop_
_entity_poly.entity_id
_entity_poly.type
_entity_poly.pdbx_seq_one_letter_code
_entity_poly.pdbx_strand_id
1 'polypeptide(L)'
;MLAANCRSLRRHFDAYKTILGSSTIHCEIVLDIASVAHVQSSFCAAIIRTSEGTTYQDAMSDPLAIAAVEDAYAIRDEYGNPSDINALVKNPECIAQMRTE
;
A
#
# COMPACT_ATOMS: atom_id res chain seq x y z
N MET A 1 14.13 -3.77 -4.03
CA MET A 1 13.39 -3.12 -2.91
C MET A 1 11.93 -2.85 -3.29
N LEU A 2 11.66 -2.20 -4.44
CA LEU A 2 10.30 -1.92 -4.95
C LEU A 2 9.40 -3.16 -5.12
N ALA A 3 9.89 -4.21 -5.79
CA ALA A 3 9.15 -5.46 -5.97
C ALA A 3 8.72 -6.12 -4.63
N ALA A 4 9.60 -6.05 -3.63
CA ALA A 4 9.33 -6.62 -2.32
C ALA A 4 8.21 -5.87 -1.58
N ASN A 5 8.08 -4.55 -1.77
CA ASN A 5 7.02 -3.75 -1.14
C ASN A 5 5.64 -4.11 -1.68
N CYS A 6 5.47 -4.23 -3.01
CA CYS A 6 4.16 -4.58 -3.58
C CYS A 6 3.77 -6.02 -3.30
N ARG A 7 4.72 -6.94 -3.37
CA ARG A 7 4.48 -8.32 -2.95
C ARG A 7 4.08 -8.41 -1.48
N SER A 8 4.80 -7.70 -0.61
CA SER A 8 4.50 -7.66 0.83
C SER A 8 3.12 -7.07 1.09
N LEU A 9 2.82 -5.94 0.47
CA LEU A 9 1.53 -5.28 0.59
C LEU A 9 0.40 -6.21 0.17
N ARG A 10 0.51 -6.82 -1.02
CA ARG A 10 -0.49 -7.77 -1.52
C ARG A 10 -0.71 -8.92 -0.55
N ARG A 11 0.37 -9.52 -0.06
CA ARG A 11 0.30 -10.66 0.87
C ARG A 11 -0.36 -10.31 2.20
N HIS A 12 -0.18 -9.09 2.68
CA HIS A 12 -0.62 -8.67 4.00
C HIS A 12 -1.84 -7.73 3.97
N PHE A 13 -2.40 -7.43 2.79
CA PHE A 13 -3.44 -6.41 2.64
C PHE A 13 -4.68 -6.70 3.48
N ASP A 14 -5.17 -7.94 3.49
CA ASP A 14 -6.34 -8.32 4.29
C ASP A 14 -6.06 -8.18 5.79
N ALA A 15 -4.85 -8.53 6.24
CA ALA A 15 -4.45 -8.34 7.63
C ALA A 15 -4.38 -6.85 7.99
N TYR A 16 -3.82 -6.01 7.11
CA TYR A 16 -3.84 -4.56 7.28
C TYR A 16 -5.28 -4.04 7.36
N LYS A 17 -6.17 -4.46 6.46
CA LYS A 17 -7.58 -4.07 6.48
C LYS A 17 -8.27 -4.45 7.79
N THR A 18 -8.00 -5.65 8.31
CA THR A 18 -8.53 -6.09 9.60
C THR A 18 -8.01 -5.24 10.76
N ILE A 19 -6.70 -4.96 10.79
CA ILE A 19 -6.08 -4.19 11.88
C ILE A 19 -6.54 -2.73 11.84
N LEU A 20 -6.41 -2.07 10.68
CA LEU A 20 -6.77 -0.66 10.49
C LEU A 20 -8.27 -0.41 10.69
N GLY A 21 -9.10 -1.38 10.29
CA GLY A 21 -10.55 -1.34 10.48
C GLY A 21 -11.02 -1.65 11.91
N SER A 22 -10.13 -2.09 12.81
CA SER A 22 -10.50 -2.46 14.17
C SER A 22 -10.70 -1.24 15.06
N SER A 23 -11.77 -1.24 15.84
CA SER A 23 -12.01 -0.27 16.93
C SER A 23 -11.48 -0.72 18.28
N THR A 24 -10.98 -1.95 18.39
CA THR A 24 -10.53 -2.54 19.68
C THR A 24 -9.01 -2.65 19.80
N ILE A 25 -8.27 -2.56 18.69
CA ILE A 25 -6.81 -2.56 18.72
C ILE A 25 -6.33 -1.20 19.19
N HIS A 26 -5.32 -1.21 20.07
CA HIS A 26 -4.69 0.01 20.59
C HIS A 26 -4.16 0.88 19.47
N CYS A 27 -4.33 2.19 19.65
CA CYS A 27 -4.11 3.11 18.56
C CYS A 27 -2.67 3.16 18.04
N GLU A 28 -1.70 3.09 18.95
CA GLU A 28 -0.27 3.02 18.61
C GLU A 28 0.03 1.90 17.60
N ILE A 29 -0.54 0.70 17.80
CA ILE A 29 -0.39 -0.43 16.88
C ILE A 29 -1.06 -0.15 15.53
N VAL A 30 -2.25 0.47 15.55
CA VAL A 30 -2.96 0.83 14.31
C VAL A 30 -2.13 1.83 13.50
N LEU A 31 -1.54 2.83 14.14
CA LEU A 31 -0.73 3.86 13.49
C LEU A 31 0.60 3.30 12.96
N ASP A 32 1.28 2.43 13.70
CA ASP A 32 2.49 1.75 13.23
C ASP A 32 2.22 0.93 11.96
N ILE A 33 1.13 0.16 11.96
CA ILE A 33 0.72 -0.63 10.80
C ILE A 33 0.28 0.27 9.65
N ALA A 34 -0.44 1.37 9.93
CA ALA A 34 -0.83 2.34 8.91
C ALA A 34 0.40 2.95 8.23
N SER A 35 1.43 3.32 8.99
CA SER A 35 2.69 3.85 8.48
C SER A 35 3.39 2.87 7.55
N VAL A 36 3.56 1.62 7.97
CA VAL A 36 4.18 0.57 7.13
C VAL A 36 3.39 0.33 5.85
N ALA A 37 2.07 0.18 5.96
CA ALA A 37 1.19 -0.05 4.83
C ALA A 37 1.19 1.15 3.86
N HIS A 38 1.20 2.38 4.38
CA HIS A 38 1.27 3.61 3.57
C HIS A 38 2.57 3.71 2.76
N VAL A 39 3.71 3.38 3.35
CA VAL A 39 4.99 3.35 2.63
C VAL A 39 4.95 2.34 1.49
N GLN A 40 4.50 1.12 1.77
CA GLN A 40 4.40 0.08 0.75
C GLN A 40 3.42 0.47 -0.37
N SER A 41 2.26 1.03 -0.01
CA SER A 41 1.23 1.41 -0.97
C SER A 41 1.65 2.58 -1.84
N SER A 42 2.36 3.56 -1.28
CA SER A 42 2.95 4.68 -2.02
C SER A 42 3.97 4.21 -3.06
N PHE A 43 4.79 3.20 -2.73
CA PHE A 43 5.69 2.60 -3.71
C PHE A 43 4.94 1.90 -4.83
N CYS A 44 3.88 1.14 -4.53
CA CYS A 44 3.09 0.48 -5.58
C CYS A 44 2.35 1.47 -6.47
N ALA A 45 1.76 2.53 -5.89
CA ALA A 45 1.15 3.61 -6.65
C ALA A 45 2.19 4.34 -7.52
N ALA A 46 3.43 4.51 -7.05
CA ALA A 46 4.51 5.05 -7.87
C ALA A 46 4.84 4.13 -9.05
N ILE A 47 4.96 2.82 -8.83
CA ILE A 47 5.21 1.83 -9.90
C ILE A 47 4.12 1.87 -10.97
N ILE A 48 2.85 1.88 -10.58
CA ILE A 48 1.72 1.98 -11.51
C ILE A 48 1.84 3.27 -12.33
N ARG A 49 1.98 4.42 -11.67
CA ARG A 49 2.12 5.73 -12.36
C ARG A 49 3.30 5.77 -13.31
N THR A 50 4.45 5.21 -12.92
CA THR A 50 5.61 5.14 -13.82
C THR A 50 5.35 4.22 -15.00
N SER A 51 4.69 3.08 -14.77
CA SER A 51 4.38 2.08 -15.81
C SER A 51 3.39 2.58 -16.86
N GLU A 52 2.46 3.44 -16.46
CA GLU A 52 1.51 4.09 -17.36
C GLU A 52 2.14 5.27 -18.12
N GLY A 53 3.36 5.68 -17.76
CA GLY A 53 4.13 6.72 -18.45
C GLY A 53 4.86 6.21 -19.70
N THR A 54 5.11 7.11 -20.65
CA THR A 54 5.79 6.82 -21.93
C THR A 54 7.23 6.32 -21.79
N THR A 55 7.88 6.52 -20.64
CA THR A 55 9.28 6.11 -20.38
C THR A 55 9.44 4.66 -19.92
N TYR A 56 8.36 3.96 -19.55
CA TYR A 56 8.47 2.66 -18.89
C TYR A 56 8.33 1.46 -19.84
N GLN A 57 7.66 1.62 -20.99
CA GLN A 57 7.60 0.56 -22.01
C GLN A 57 8.99 0.16 -22.54
N ASP A 58 9.95 1.08 -22.54
CA ASP A 58 11.34 0.82 -22.94
C ASP A 58 12.20 0.21 -21.81
N ALA A 59 11.75 0.27 -20.55
CA ALA A 59 12.54 -0.12 -19.37
C ALA A 59 12.27 -1.57 -18.86
N MET A 60 11.32 -2.29 -19.46
CA MET A 60 10.91 -3.66 -19.09
C MET A 60 11.88 -4.73 -19.58
N SER A 61 13.15 -4.62 -19.18
CA SER A 61 14.17 -5.67 -19.39
C SER A 61 14.59 -6.38 -18.11
N ASP A 62 14.26 -5.82 -16.94
CA ASP A 62 14.57 -6.40 -15.63
C ASP A 62 13.39 -7.26 -15.13
N PRO A 63 13.57 -8.58 -14.92
CA PRO A 63 12.55 -9.46 -14.35
C PRO A 63 12.00 -8.99 -12.99
N LEU A 64 12.82 -8.30 -12.18
CA LEU A 64 12.37 -7.75 -10.91
C LEU A 64 11.46 -6.53 -11.10
N ALA A 65 11.68 -5.74 -12.15
CA ALA A 65 10.78 -4.64 -12.51
C ALA A 65 9.44 -5.18 -13.01
N ILE A 66 9.45 -6.20 -13.88
CA ILE A 66 8.24 -6.88 -14.37
C ILE A 66 7.42 -7.42 -13.20
N ALA A 67 8.04 -8.18 -12.29
CA ALA A 67 7.33 -8.74 -11.14
C ALA A 67 6.75 -7.65 -10.21
N ALA A 68 7.45 -6.51 -10.06
CA ALA A 68 6.95 -5.40 -9.27
C ALA A 68 5.69 -4.76 -9.87
N VAL A 69 5.65 -4.65 -11.21
CA VAL A 69 4.50 -4.13 -11.96
C VAL A 69 3.33 -5.09 -11.83
N GLU A 70 3.55 -6.38 -12.07
CA GLU A 70 2.52 -7.41 -11.92
C GLU A 70 1.91 -7.40 -10.52
N ASP A 71 2.74 -7.38 -9.47
CA ASP A 71 2.26 -7.31 -8.09
C ASP A 71 1.49 -6.00 -7.80
N ALA A 72 1.94 -4.85 -8.34
CA ALA A 72 1.26 -3.57 -8.15
C ALA A 72 -0.10 -3.51 -8.86
N TYR A 73 -0.18 -4.01 -10.10
CA TYR A 73 -1.43 -4.07 -10.85
C TYR A 73 -2.40 -5.09 -10.23
N ALA A 74 -1.91 -6.24 -9.75
CA ALA A 74 -2.75 -7.20 -9.03
C ALA A 74 -3.38 -6.58 -7.77
N ILE A 75 -2.62 -5.80 -6.98
CA ILE A 75 -3.20 -5.06 -5.85
C ILE A 75 -4.29 -4.11 -6.33
N ARG A 76 -4.05 -3.35 -7.41
CA ARG A 76 -5.03 -2.40 -7.93
C ARG A 76 -6.32 -3.08 -8.38
N ASP A 77 -6.20 -4.22 -9.04
CA ASP A 77 -7.33 -4.97 -9.57
C ASP A 77 -8.11 -5.68 -8.44
N GLU A 78 -7.42 -6.18 -7.41
CA GLU A 78 -8.02 -6.88 -6.26
C GLU A 78 -8.66 -5.92 -5.25
N TYR A 79 -8.01 -4.78 -4.97
CA TYR A 79 -8.34 -3.93 -3.81
C TYR A 79 -8.62 -2.46 -4.18
N GLY A 80 -8.51 -2.09 -5.45
CA GLY A 80 -8.62 -0.70 -5.90
C GLY A 80 -7.31 0.07 -5.74
N ASN A 81 -7.36 1.39 -5.94
CA ASN A 81 -6.15 2.21 -5.94
C ASN A 81 -5.44 2.18 -4.56
N PRO A 82 -4.17 1.70 -4.49
CA PRO A 82 -3.45 1.55 -3.22
C PRO A 82 -3.06 2.90 -2.56
N SER A 83 -3.26 4.04 -3.22
CA SER A 83 -2.82 5.34 -2.72
C SER A 83 -3.49 5.82 -1.42
N ASP A 84 -4.58 5.18 -0.97
CA ASP A 84 -5.35 5.62 0.20
C ASP A 84 -5.52 4.52 1.28
N ILE A 85 -4.40 4.00 1.79
CA ILE A 85 -4.38 3.07 2.93
C ILE A 85 -4.97 3.71 4.19
N ASN A 86 -4.80 5.02 4.39
CA ASN A 86 -5.27 5.71 5.59
C ASN A 86 -6.80 5.75 5.67
N ALA A 87 -7.51 5.70 4.53
CA ALA A 87 -8.97 5.53 4.52
C ALA A 87 -9.44 4.20 5.13
N LEU A 88 -8.55 3.21 5.35
CA LEU A 88 -8.88 1.97 6.03
C LEU A 88 -8.94 2.12 7.56
N VAL A 89 -8.36 3.19 8.13
CA VAL A 89 -8.41 3.44 9.57
C VAL A 89 -9.84 3.80 9.97
N LYS A 90 -10.44 3.01 10.87
CA LYS A 90 -11.82 3.24 11.37
C LYS A 90 -11.89 3.58 12.84
N ASN A 91 -10.81 3.42 13.60
CA ASN A 91 -10.77 3.79 15.01
C ASN A 91 -10.81 5.33 15.17
N PRO A 92 -11.84 5.92 15.84
CA PRO A 92 -11.96 7.36 16.02
C PRO A 92 -10.80 8.00 16.78
N GLU A 93 -10.24 7.32 17.78
CA GLU A 93 -9.09 7.82 18.55
C GLU A 93 -7.87 7.96 17.65
N CYS A 94 -7.66 7.00 16.75
CA CYS A 94 -6.57 7.06 15.77
C CYS A 94 -6.78 8.12 14.72
N ILE A 95 -7.99 8.25 14.21
CA ILE A 95 -8.31 9.32 13.28
C ILE A 95 -8.07 10.69 13.92
N ALA A 96 -8.36 10.85 15.22
CA ALA A 96 -8.05 12.07 15.94
C ALA A 96 -6.54 12.31 16.06
N GLN A 97 -5.76 11.29 16.41
CA GLN A 97 -4.29 11.39 16.50
C GLN A 97 -3.63 11.71 15.16
N MET A 98 -4.07 11.08 14.06
CA MET A 98 -3.56 11.34 12.71
C MET A 98 -3.82 12.76 12.20
N ARG A 99 -4.74 13.51 12.82
CA ARG A 99 -5.04 14.91 12.45
C ARG A 99 -4.25 15.93 13.28
N THR A 100 -3.66 15.49 14.39
CA THR A 100 -2.88 16.33 15.29
C THR A 100 -1.38 16.31 14.98
N GLU A 101 -0.91 15.31 14.23
CA GLU A 101 0.45 15.24 13.66
C GLU A 101 0.52 15.95 12.30
#